data_AF-A0A932LYN1-F1
#
_entry.id   AF-A0A932LYN1-F1
#
_cell.length_a   1.000
_cell.length_b   1.000
_cell.length_c   1.000
_cell.angle_alpha   90.00
_cell.angle_beta   90.00
_cell.angle_gamma   90.00
#
_symmetry.space_group_name_H-M   'P 1'
#
loop_
_entity.id
_entity.type
_entity.pdbx_description
1 polymer ?
#
loop_
_entity_poly.entity_id
_entity_poly.type
_entity_poly.pdbx_seq_one_letter_code
_entity_poly.pdbx_strand_id
1 'polypeptide(L)'
;MRILPVATTLVLGAALLLAPGDGLWAQEAIRAKPTAAPGVPPPIARTRPAKVLVELTTEEQRAQLTDGVEYEVWTFGGTLPGPFIRVRVGDEIELRLKNDKASKFPH
;
A
#
# COMPACT_ATOMS: atom_id res chain seq x y z
N MET A 1 5.68 53.65 -26.11
CA MET A 1 4.82 52.50 -25.77
C MET A 1 5.73 51.37 -25.32
N ARG A 2 5.45 50.85 -24.12
CA ARG A 2 6.12 49.75 -23.40
C ARG A 2 7.49 50.03 -22.74
N ILE A 3 7.49 49.58 -21.50
CA ILE A 3 8.37 49.77 -20.35
C ILE A 3 8.79 48.35 -19.93
N LEU A 4 9.87 48.26 -19.16
CA LEU A 4 10.29 47.17 -18.24
C LEU A 4 11.46 46.26 -18.69
N PRO A 5 12.29 45.79 -17.72
CA PRO A 5 13.67 46.25 -17.58
C PRO A 5 14.73 45.14 -17.70
N VAL A 6 15.99 45.58 -17.60
CA VAL A 6 17.19 44.78 -17.34
C VAL A 6 17.06 44.05 -15.99
N ALA A 7 17.30 42.73 -15.97
CA ALA A 7 17.73 42.03 -14.76
C ALA A 7 18.55 40.77 -15.10
N THR A 8 19.85 40.90 -14.86
CA THR A 8 20.72 39.93 -14.18
C THR A 8 21.13 38.65 -14.91
N THR A 9 22.37 38.67 -15.36
CA THR A 9 23.17 37.57 -15.92
C THR A 9 23.77 36.67 -14.83
N LEU A 10 23.77 35.35 -15.09
CA LEU A 10 24.60 34.24 -14.56
C LEU A 10 24.51 33.93 -13.04
N VAL A 11 24.54 32.67 -12.60
CA VAL A 11 25.68 31.74 -12.75
C VAL A 11 25.23 30.30 -13.02
N LEU A 12 25.90 29.70 -14.00
CA LEU A 12 25.96 28.27 -14.27
C LEU A 12 26.65 27.57 -13.08
N GLY A 13 25.91 26.76 -12.32
CA GLY A 13 26.45 25.91 -11.26
C GLY A 13 26.06 24.46 -11.54
N ALA A 14 26.87 23.77 -12.34
CA ALA A 14 26.78 22.32 -12.49
C ALA A 14 27.21 21.66 -11.17
N ALA A 15 26.25 21.23 -10.36
CA ALA A 15 26.45 20.20 -9.35
C ALA A 15 25.74 18.93 -9.83
N LEU A 16 26.33 18.30 -10.85
CA LEU A 16 26.09 16.89 -11.13
C LEU A 16 26.78 16.08 -10.02
N LEU A 17 26.11 15.94 -8.87
CA LEU A 17 26.42 14.86 -7.93
C LEU A 17 25.52 13.67 -8.30
N LEU A 18 26.08 12.74 -9.08
CA LEU A 18 25.57 11.37 -9.09
C LEU A 18 25.85 10.77 -7.71
N ALA A 19 24.84 10.78 -6.85
CA ALA A 19 24.71 9.73 -5.84
C ALA A 19 24.18 8.47 -6.56
N PRO A 20 24.86 7.33 -6.50
CA PRO A 20 24.32 6.09 -7.02
C PRO A 20 23.22 5.61 -6.06
N GLY A 21 22.01 5.38 -6.57
CA GLY A 21 21.09 4.41 -5.98
C GLY A 21 19.76 4.94 -5.47
N ASP A 22 19.74 5.98 -4.64
CA ASP A 22 18.61 6.13 -3.72
C ASP A 22 17.99 7.53 -3.74
N GLY A 23 16.88 7.68 -4.48
CA GLY A 23 15.87 8.70 -4.19
C GLY A 23 15.73 9.85 -5.19
N LEU A 24 15.09 9.61 -6.34
CA LEU A 24 14.39 10.65 -7.11
C LEU A 24 13.05 10.17 -7.72
N TRP A 25 12.50 9.04 -7.23
CA TRP A 25 11.16 8.58 -7.59
C TRP A 25 10.40 8.18 -6.34
N ALA A 26 9.96 9.16 -5.55
CA ALA A 26 8.83 8.91 -4.66
C ALA A 26 7.59 8.68 -5.56
N GLN A 27 7.45 7.46 -6.05
CA GLN A 27 6.25 7.04 -6.77
C GLN A 27 5.10 7.07 -5.77
N GLU A 28 4.03 7.80 -6.07
CA GLU A 28 2.80 7.69 -5.29
C GLU A 28 2.43 6.22 -5.15
N ALA A 29 2.27 5.78 -3.90
CA ALA A 29 2.00 4.38 -3.62
C ALA A 29 0.63 3.99 -4.20
N ILE A 30 0.60 2.90 -4.96
CA ILE A 30 -0.66 2.34 -5.45
C ILE A 30 -1.34 1.66 -4.27
N ARG A 31 -2.52 2.13 -3.89
CA ARG A 31 -3.34 1.50 -2.86
C ARG A 31 -3.88 0.16 -3.37
N ALA A 32 -3.57 -0.92 -2.66
CA ALA A 32 -4.12 -2.24 -2.95
C ALA A 32 -5.64 -2.24 -2.81
N LYS A 33 -6.30 -3.08 -3.61
CA LYS A 33 -7.74 -3.36 -3.50
C LYS A 33 -7.94 -4.86 -3.24
N PRO A 34 -7.76 -5.32 -1.98
CA PRO A 34 -7.94 -6.72 -1.64
C PRO A 34 -9.40 -7.14 -1.82
N THR A 35 -9.65 -8.41 -2.12
CA THR A 35 -11.00 -8.97 -2.27
C THR A 35 -11.23 -10.10 -1.29
N ALA A 36 -12.42 -10.17 -0.69
CA ALA A 36 -12.81 -11.28 0.16
C ALA A 36 -12.98 -12.57 -0.69
N ALA A 37 -12.70 -13.72 -0.08
CA ALA A 37 -12.97 -15.01 -0.71
C ALA A 37 -14.47 -15.18 -1.03
N PRO A 38 -14.82 -15.87 -2.13
CA PRO A 38 -13.94 -16.53 -3.10
C PRO A 38 -13.41 -15.61 -4.22
N GLY A 39 -13.65 -14.29 -4.14
CA GLY A 39 -13.23 -13.33 -5.15
C GLY A 39 -11.71 -13.11 -5.20
N VAL A 40 -11.19 -12.82 -6.38
CA VAL A 40 -9.78 -12.47 -6.61
C VAL A 40 -9.66 -11.09 -7.28
N PRO A 41 -8.63 -10.28 -6.96
CA PRO A 41 -8.41 -9.01 -7.65
C PRO A 41 -8.07 -9.25 -9.13
N PRO A 42 -8.42 -8.31 -10.03
CA PRO A 42 -8.15 -8.44 -11.46
C PRO A 42 -6.64 -8.58 -11.75
N PRO A 43 -6.25 -9.15 -12.89
CA PRO A 43 -4.86 -9.19 -13.32
C PRO A 43 -4.23 -7.79 -13.37
N ILE A 44 -2.94 -7.72 -13.07
CA ILE A 44 -2.19 -6.47 -13.03
C ILE A 44 -1.73 -6.13 -14.46
N ALA A 45 -2.22 -5.01 -15.01
CA ALA A 45 -1.90 -4.58 -16.37
C ALA A 45 -0.60 -3.75 -16.49
N ARG A 46 -0.03 -3.27 -15.38
CA ARG A 46 1.21 -2.47 -15.40
C ARG A 46 2.43 -3.33 -15.74
N THR A 47 3.37 -2.73 -16.44
CA THR A 47 4.59 -3.39 -16.93
C THR A 47 5.82 -3.13 -16.06
N ARG A 48 5.76 -2.15 -15.14
CA ARG A 48 6.86 -1.77 -14.25
C ARG A 48 6.53 -2.01 -12.76
N PRO A 49 7.54 -2.26 -11.91
CA PRO A 49 7.38 -2.26 -10.45
C PRO A 49 6.78 -0.96 -9.91
N ALA A 50 6.11 -1.07 -8.78
CA ALA A 50 5.58 0.08 -8.03
C ALA A 50 5.69 -0.17 -6.52
N LYS A 51 5.56 0.91 -5.75
CA LYS A 51 5.28 0.80 -4.32
C LYS A 51 3.79 0.56 -4.13
N VAL A 52 3.42 -0.51 -3.44
CA VAL A 52 2.03 -0.91 -3.18
C VAL A 52 1.73 -0.77 -1.70
N LEU A 53 0.76 0.08 -1.37
CA LEU A 53 0.28 0.26 0.00
C LEU A 53 -0.87 -0.70 0.28
N VAL A 54 -0.68 -1.57 1.28
CA VAL A 54 -1.71 -2.47 1.80
C VAL A 54 -2.07 -2.01 3.21
N GLU A 55 -3.34 -1.74 3.44
CA GLU A 55 -3.87 -1.46 4.78
C GLU A 55 -4.74 -2.64 5.21
N LEU A 56 -4.46 -3.19 6.39
CA LEU A 56 -5.10 -4.38 6.90
C LEU A 56 -5.35 -4.21 8.39
N THR A 57 -6.55 -4.56 8.85
CA THR A 57 -6.90 -4.56 10.28
C THR A 57 -7.06 -5.99 10.75
N THR A 58 -6.49 -6.35 11.89
CA THR A 58 -6.80 -7.63 12.55
C THR A 58 -7.99 -7.46 13.47
N GLU A 59 -8.93 -8.40 13.40
CA GLU A 59 -10.19 -8.35 14.14
C GLU A 59 -10.50 -9.71 14.76
N GLU A 60 -10.88 -9.69 16.04
CA GLU A 60 -11.39 -10.85 16.77
C GLU A 60 -12.91 -10.80 16.80
N GLN A 61 -13.57 -11.81 16.24
CA GLN A 61 -15.04 -11.85 16.15
C GLN A 61 -15.58 -13.26 16.39
N ARG A 62 -16.86 -13.37 16.76
CA ARG A 62 -17.55 -14.67 16.77
C ARG A 62 -18.04 -14.99 15.37
N ALA A 63 -17.71 -16.18 14.89
CA ALA A 63 -18.22 -16.71 13.63
C ALA A 63 -18.82 -18.11 13.85
N GLN A 64 -19.85 -18.43 13.09
CA GLN A 64 -20.43 -19.76 13.07
C GLN A 64 -19.53 -20.70 12.25
N LEU A 65 -19.04 -21.77 12.87
CA LEU A 65 -18.20 -22.77 12.21
C LEU A 65 -19.04 -23.86 11.54
N THR A 66 -20.11 -24.27 12.22
CA THR A 66 -21.12 -25.21 11.73
C THR A 66 -22.44 -24.93 12.47
N ASP A 67 -23.52 -25.60 12.08
CA ASP A 67 -24.84 -25.46 12.70
C ASP A 67 -24.77 -25.51 14.23
N GLY A 68 -25.15 -24.40 14.87
CA GLY A 68 -25.16 -24.27 16.34
C GLY A 68 -23.79 -24.16 17.04
N VAL A 69 -22.67 -24.18 16.31
CA VAL A 69 -21.32 -24.07 16.87
C VAL A 69 -20.68 -22.76 16.46
N GLU A 70 -20.46 -21.88 17.44
CA GLU A 70 -19.69 -20.65 17.27
C GLU A 70 -18.25 -20.80 17.74
N TYR A 71 -17.34 -20.07 17.12
CA TYR A 71 -15.95 -19.97 17.53
C TYR A 71 -15.47 -18.52 17.49
N GLU A 72 -14.58 -18.15 18.40
CA GLU A 72 -13.89 -16.85 18.37
C GLU A 72 -12.76 -16.95 17.35
N VAL A 73 -12.90 -16.25 16.24
CA VAL A 73 -11.97 -16.29 15.12
C VAL A 73 -11.17 -15.00 15.06
N TRP A 74 -9.89 -15.14 14.73
CA TRP A 74 -8.99 -14.02 14.53
C TRP A 74 -8.76 -13.86 13.04
N THR A 75 -9.13 -12.70 12.52
CA THR A 75 -9.20 -12.46 11.08
C THR A 75 -8.23 -11.36 10.69
N PHE A 76 -7.79 -11.43 9.44
CA PHE A 76 -7.16 -10.32 8.76
C PHE A 76 -8.21 -9.70 7.83
N GLY A 77 -8.60 -8.45 8.08
CA GLY A 77 -9.59 -7.74 7.27
C GLY A 77 -11.01 -8.28 7.40
N GLY A 78 -11.40 -8.74 8.59
CA GLY A 78 -12.79 -9.11 8.93
C GLY A 78 -13.36 -10.35 8.25
N THR A 79 -12.54 -11.09 7.48
CA THR A 79 -12.98 -12.23 6.66
C THR A 79 -12.15 -13.48 6.91
N LEU A 80 -12.72 -14.65 6.58
CA LEU A 80 -12.09 -15.96 6.69
C LEU A 80 -12.22 -16.73 5.37
N PRO A 81 -11.12 -16.98 4.64
CA PRO A 81 -9.77 -16.44 4.86
C PRO A 81 -9.74 -14.90 4.74
N GLY A 82 -8.64 -14.29 5.20
CA GLY A 82 -8.41 -12.86 4.99
C GLY A 82 -8.37 -12.49 3.49
N PRO A 83 -8.49 -11.20 3.15
CA PRO A 83 -8.72 -10.78 1.79
C PRO A 83 -7.48 -11.02 0.91
N PHE A 84 -7.72 -11.42 -0.33
CA PHE A 84 -6.68 -11.72 -1.30
C PHE A 84 -5.98 -10.45 -1.78
N ILE A 85 -4.67 -10.36 -1.55
CA ILE A 85 -3.83 -9.26 -2.04
C ILE A 85 -3.08 -9.73 -3.29
N ARG A 86 -3.20 -8.97 -4.38
CA ARG A 86 -2.51 -9.28 -5.66
C ARG A 86 -1.48 -8.20 -5.98
N VAL A 87 -0.22 -8.63 -6.14
CA VAL A 87 0.94 -7.78 -6.47
C VAL A 87 1.74 -8.40 -7.63
N ARG A 88 2.70 -7.65 -8.17
CA ARG A 88 3.60 -8.09 -9.25
C ARG A 88 5.00 -8.31 -8.67
N VAL A 89 5.71 -9.29 -9.22
CA VAL A 89 7.15 -9.49 -8.91
C VAL A 89 7.91 -8.17 -9.14
N GLY A 90 8.73 -7.81 -8.16
CA GLY A 90 9.54 -6.58 -8.13
C GLY A 90 8.89 -5.40 -7.42
N ASP A 91 7.62 -5.48 -7.01
CA ASP A 91 7.01 -4.42 -6.20
C ASP A 91 7.64 -4.31 -4.81
N GLU A 92 7.69 -3.09 -4.30
CA GLU A 92 7.87 -2.82 -2.88
C GLU A 92 6.49 -2.80 -2.22
N ILE A 93 6.30 -3.57 -1.15
CA ILE A 93 5.03 -3.62 -0.43
C ILE A 93 5.20 -2.89 0.90
N GLU A 94 4.40 -1.86 1.11
CA GLU A 94 4.21 -1.25 2.42
C GLU A 94 2.93 -1.81 3.03
N LEU A 95 3.07 -2.68 4.03
CA LEU A 95 1.95 -3.22 4.80
C LEU A 95 1.78 -2.39 6.07
N ARG A 96 0.62 -1.73 6.20
CA ARG A 96 0.17 -1.10 7.43
C ARG A 96 -0.84 -2.02 8.09
N LEU A 97 -0.35 -2.77 9.08
CA LEU A 97 -1.19 -3.62 9.90
C LEU A 97 -1.66 -2.85 11.14
N LYS A 98 -2.97 -2.81 11.35
CA LYS A 98 -3.60 -2.26 12.55
C LYS A 98 -4.19 -3.40 13.37
N ASN A 99 -3.79 -3.55 14.62
CA ASN A 99 -4.56 -4.37 15.54
C ASN A 99 -5.80 -3.59 16.02
N ASP A 100 -7.00 -4.19 15.89
CA ASP A 100 -8.20 -3.52 16.38
C ASP A 100 -8.14 -3.32 17.90
N LYS A 101 -8.70 -2.20 18.38
CA LYS A 101 -8.67 -1.83 19.79
C LYS A 101 -9.53 -2.77 20.66
N ALA A 102 -10.50 -3.44 20.05
CA ALA A 102 -11.34 -4.42 20.72
C ALA A 102 -10.68 -5.81 20.84
N SER A 103 -9.57 -6.05 20.13
CA SER A 103 -8.83 -7.31 20.19
C SER A 103 -8.26 -7.54 21.59
N LYS A 104 -8.41 -8.76 22.10
CA LYS A 104 -7.85 -9.18 23.38
C LYS A 104 -6.39 -9.60 23.26
N PHE A 105 -5.97 -10.05 22.07
CA PHE A 105 -4.64 -10.58 21.83
C PHE A 105 -3.81 -9.67 20.91
N PRO A 106 -2.46 -9.71 21.04
CA PRO A 106 -1.57 -9.04 20.10
C PRO A 106 -1.51 -9.80 18.77
N HIS A 107 -1.42 -9.04 17.68
CA HIS A 107 -1.24 -9.53 16.31
C HIS A 107 -0.20 -8.68 15.59
#